data_AF-A0AAJ7X0I0-F1
#
_entry.id   AF-A0AAJ7X0I0-F1
#
_cell.length_a   1.000
_cell.length_b   1.000
_cell.length_c   1.000
_cell.angle_alpha   90.00
_cell.angle_beta   90.00
_cell.angle_gamma   90.00
#
_symmetry.space_group_name_H-M   'P 1'
#
loop_
_entity.id
_entity.type
_entity.pdbx_description
1 polymer ?
#
loop_
_entity_poly.entity_id
_entity_poly.type
_entity_poly.pdbx_seq_one_letter_code
_entity_poly.pdbx_strand_id
1 'polypeptide(L)'
;MILTGYGMDSATGVPPALKQARMKHISLDRCLGLLGSNVRANGGHICAGYMEGGADACNGDSGGPLVAPRGDKWALFGLVSWGMACGTAPGVYTEISHYTDWIREKMGSDWNDAVLCNPWLGL
;
A
#
# COMPACT_ATOMS: atom_id res chain seq x y z
N MET A 1 -0.19 8.48 -4.45
CA MET A 1 -0.50 7.06 -4.73
C MET A 1 -2.01 6.91 -4.82
N ILE A 2 -2.48 5.86 -5.48
CA ILE A 2 -3.88 5.48 -5.59
C ILE A 2 -4.03 4.10 -4.97
N LEU A 3 -4.95 4.01 -4.02
CA LEU A 3 -5.43 2.77 -3.44
C LEU A 3 -6.75 2.42 -4.12
N THR A 4 -6.99 1.14 -4.41
CA THR A 4 -8.28 0.67 -4.92
C THR A 4 -8.72 -0.62 -4.25
N GLY A 5 -10.03 -0.81 -4.09
CA GLY A 5 -10.55 -2.07 -3.56
C GLY A 5 -12.07 -2.08 -3.37
N TYR A 6 -12.54 -3.23 -2.87
CA TYR A 6 -13.94 -3.51 -2.52
C TYR A 6 -14.11 -3.68 -1.00
N GLY A 7 -13.13 -3.27 -0.20
CA GLY A 7 -13.22 -3.28 1.24
C GLY A 7 -14.29 -2.33 1.76
N MET A 8 -14.63 -2.52 3.03
CA MET A 8 -15.74 -1.82 3.64
C MET A 8 -15.59 -0.29 3.57
N ASP A 9 -16.63 0.39 3.09
CA ASP A 9 -16.78 1.83 3.21
C ASP A 9 -17.80 2.18 4.31
N SER A 10 -17.62 3.34 4.92
CA SER A 10 -18.45 3.79 6.04
C SER A 10 -19.90 4.12 5.66
N ALA A 11 -20.22 4.23 4.37
CA ALA A 11 -21.53 4.62 3.87
C ALA A 11 -22.42 3.42 3.51
N THR A 12 -21.81 2.31 3.06
CA THR A 12 -22.50 1.18 2.42
C THR A 12 -22.08 -0.17 2.99
N GLY A 13 -21.06 -0.24 3.85
CA GLY A 13 -20.45 -1.50 4.22
C GLY A 13 -19.66 -2.01 3.01
N VAL A 14 -20.03 -3.14 2.41
CA VAL A 14 -19.34 -3.64 1.21
C VAL A 14 -19.82 -2.87 -0.04
N PRO A 15 -18.95 -2.12 -0.73
CA PRO A 15 -19.35 -1.32 -1.87
C PRO A 15 -19.73 -2.19 -3.08
N PRO A 16 -20.77 -1.81 -3.86
CA PRO A 16 -21.20 -2.56 -5.05
C PRO A 16 -20.28 -2.36 -6.27
N ALA A 17 -19.31 -1.45 -6.17
CA ALA A 17 -18.39 -1.11 -7.24
C ALA A 17 -17.01 -0.78 -6.67
N LEU A 18 -15.96 -1.02 -7.45
CA LEU A 18 -14.58 -0.72 -7.09
C LEU A 18 -14.44 0.74 -6.66
N LYS A 19 -13.84 0.96 -5.49
CA LYS A 19 -13.52 2.29 -4.99
C LYS A 19 -12.07 2.65 -5.26
N GLN A 20 -11.78 3.94 -5.23
CA GLN A 20 -10.42 4.46 -5.27
C GLN A 20 -10.22 5.58 -4.25
N ALA A 21 -9.02 5.65 -3.69
CA ALA A 21 -8.60 6.69 -2.74
C ALA A 21 -7.23 7.25 -3.12
N ARG A 22 -7.07 8.57 -2.96
CA ARG A 22 -5.76 9.23 -3.11
C ARG A 22 -5.01 9.16 -1.79
N MET A 23 -3.82 8.57 -1.83
CA MET A 23 -2.98 8.34 -0.65
C MET A 23 -1.66 9.11 -0.77
N LYS A 24 -1.16 9.61 0.37
CA LYS A 24 0.18 10.22 0.48
C LYS A 24 1.16 9.24 1.11
N HIS A 25 2.40 9.24 0.65
CA HIS A 25 3.46 8.48 1.32
C HIS A 25 3.82 9.17 2.64
N ILE A 26 3.95 8.39 3.70
CA ILE A 26 4.32 8.86 5.03
C ILE A 26 5.54 8.06 5.48
N SER A 27 6.53 8.74 6.06
CA SER A 27 7.71 8.04 6.59
C SER A 27 7.30 7.04 7.67
N LEU A 28 7.93 5.87 7.62
CA LEU A 28 7.57 4.74 8.50
C LEU A 28 7.63 5.16 9.98
N ASP A 29 8.67 5.86 10.41
CA ASP A 29 8.81 6.32 11.80
C ASP A 29 7.66 7.22 12.27
N ARG A 30 7.19 8.14 11.41
CA ARG A 30 6.09 9.04 11.76
C ARG A 30 4.76 8.30 11.88
N CYS A 31 4.55 7.37 10.96
CA CYS A 31 3.37 6.51 10.94
C CYS A 31 3.32 5.62 12.19
N LEU A 32 4.41 4.91 12.50
CA LEU A 32 4.51 4.03 13.66
C LEU A 32 4.33 4.78 14.99
N GLY A 33 4.76 6.05 15.05
CA GLY A 33 4.51 6.92 16.20
C GLY A 33 3.02 7.09 16.55
N LEU A 34 2.11 6.93 15.59
CA LEU A 34 0.66 6.98 15.80
C LEU A 34 0.03 5.62 16.12
N LEU A 35 0.65 4.52 15.67
CA LEU A 35 0.09 3.16 15.79
C LEU A 35 0.41 2.52 17.16
N GLY A 36 1.29 3.14 17.94
CA GLY A 36 1.60 2.76 19.31
C GLY A 36 2.92 1.99 19.44
N SER A 37 3.47 1.99 20.66
CA SER A 37 4.84 1.50 20.96
C SER A 37 5.06 0.00 20.79
N ASN A 38 3.99 -0.80 20.70
CA ASN A 38 4.07 -2.25 20.52
C ASN A 38 4.01 -2.68 19.04
N VAL A 39 3.78 -1.73 18.14
CA VAL A 39 3.71 -2.01 16.71
C VAL A 39 5.12 -2.03 16.13
N ARG A 40 5.51 -3.17 15.56
CA ARG A 40 6.81 -3.34 14.92
C ARG A 40 6.62 -3.49 13.43
N ALA A 41 7.10 -2.51 12.68
CA ALA A 41 7.34 -2.65 11.24
C ALA A 41 8.84 -2.50 10.97
N ASN A 42 9.29 -3.07 9.86
CA ASN A 42 10.67 -3.08 9.41
C ASN A 42 10.75 -2.55 7.97
N GLY A 43 11.92 -2.66 7.34
CA GLY A 43 12.12 -2.22 5.95
C GLY A 43 11.26 -2.90 4.88
N GLY A 44 10.45 -3.91 5.23
CA GLY A 44 9.44 -4.49 4.34
C GLY A 44 8.09 -3.78 4.35
N HIS A 45 8.00 -2.60 4.97
CA HIS A 45 6.74 -1.88 5.16
C HIS A 45 6.85 -0.41 4.75
N ILE A 46 5.78 0.07 4.14
CA ILE A 46 5.58 1.47 3.77
C ILE A 46 4.24 1.95 4.35
N CYS A 47 4.19 3.21 4.78
CA CYS A 47 2.94 3.81 5.23
C CYS A 47 2.34 4.75 4.17
N ALA A 48 1.02 4.72 4.06
CA ALA A 48 0.30 5.61 3.20
C ALA A 48 -1.03 6.06 3.81
N GLY A 49 -1.38 7.34 3.60
CA GLY A 49 -2.61 7.92 4.12
C GLY A 49 -2.39 9.35 4.59
N TYR A 50 -3.05 9.71 5.69
CA TYR A 50 -3.05 11.05 6.27
C TYR A 50 -2.91 10.92 7.79
N MET A 51 -2.10 11.79 8.40
CA MET A 51 -1.82 11.70 9.85
C MET A 51 -3.09 11.98 10.69
N GLU A 52 -4.02 12.74 10.12
CA GLU A 52 -5.29 13.13 10.71
C GLU A 52 -6.42 12.11 10.43
N GLY A 53 -6.12 11.02 9.71
CA GLY A 53 -7.13 10.07 9.23
C GLY A 53 -7.86 10.53 7.96
N GLY A 54 -8.98 9.89 7.64
CA GLY A 54 -9.76 10.13 6.43
C GLY A 54 -9.70 8.95 5.47
N ALA A 55 -9.18 9.17 4.26
CA ALA A 55 -9.10 8.12 3.25
C ALA A 55 -8.08 7.05 3.63
N ASP A 56 -8.50 5.79 3.61
CA ASP A 56 -7.72 4.63 4.04
C ASP A 56 -8.25 3.34 3.39
N ALA A 57 -7.47 2.27 3.48
CA ALA A 57 -7.95 0.92 3.24
C ALA A 57 -8.81 0.45 4.41
N CYS A 58 -9.68 -0.54 4.17
CA CYS A 58 -10.47 -1.14 5.24
C CYS A 58 -10.58 -2.66 5.09
N ASN A 59 -11.37 -3.27 5.97
CA ASN A 59 -11.63 -4.70 5.97
C ASN A 59 -12.12 -5.16 4.59
N GLY A 60 -11.42 -6.14 4.01
CA GLY A 60 -11.67 -6.64 2.66
C GLY A 60 -10.75 -6.08 1.58
N ASP A 61 -9.96 -5.05 1.89
CA ASP A 61 -8.95 -4.51 0.97
C ASP A 61 -7.59 -5.23 1.06
N SER A 62 -7.36 -6.09 2.06
CA SER A 62 -6.07 -6.77 2.28
C SER A 62 -5.55 -7.46 1.01
N GLY A 63 -4.28 -7.23 0.69
CA GLY A 63 -3.65 -7.68 -0.56
C GLY A 63 -3.95 -6.80 -1.78
N GLY A 64 -4.88 -5.84 -1.66
CA GLY A 64 -5.22 -4.88 -2.70
C GLY A 64 -4.07 -3.91 -3.02
N PRO A 65 -4.08 -3.30 -4.22
CA PRO A 65 -2.94 -2.57 -4.73
C PRO A 65 -2.89 -1.11 -4.22
N LEU A 66 -1.69 -0.68 -3.85
CA LEU A 66 -1.32 0.73 -3.72
C LEU A 66 -0.35 1.08 -4.85
N VAL A 67 -0.81 1.88 -5.82
CA VAL A 67 -0.07 2.19 -7.05
C VAL A 67 0.30 3.67 -7.16
N ALA A 68 1.32 3.99 -7.93
CA ALA A 68 1.61 5.37 -8.34
C ALA A 68 2.12 5.41 -9.79
N PRO A 69 1.93 6.55 -10.47
CA PRO A 69 2.42 6.71 -11.83
C PRO A 69 3.96 6.67 -11.87
N ARG A 70 4.50 5.95 -12.85
CA ARG A 70 5.91 5.90 -13.22
C ARG A 70 5.99 6.05 -14.74
N GLY A 71 6.23 7.28 -15.20
CA GLY A 71 6.12 7.63 -16.62
C GLY A 71 4.68 7.50 -17.12
N ASP A 72 4.49 6.72 -18.18
CA ASP A 72 3.20 6.39 -18.80
C ASP A 72 2.50 5.17 -18.17
N LYS A 73 3.15 4.51 -17.20
CA LYS A 73 2.65 3.30 -16.53
C LYS A 73 2.30 3.55 -15.07
N TRP A 74 1.59 2.60 -14.48
CA TRP A 74 1.36 2.51 -13.05
C TRP A 74 2.25 1.42 -12.46
N ALA A 75 2.97 1.74 -11.40
CA ALA A 75 3.80 0.80 -10.69
C ALA A 75 3.18 0.45 -9.33
N LEU A 76 3.31 -0.80 -8.91
CA LEU A 76 2.81 -1.30 -7.63
C LEU A 76 3.83 -0.98 -6.53
N PHE A 77 3.46 -0.07 -5.62
CA PHE A 77 4.31 0.37 -4.51
C PHE A 77 4.08 -0.45 -3.25
N GLY A 78 2.84 -0.85 -3.01
CA GLY A 78 2.50 -1.61 -1.83
C GLY A 78 1.26 -2.48 -1.96
N LEU A 79 1.12 -3.38 -0.99
CA LEU A 79 -0.08 -4.18 -0.78
C LEU A 79 -0.73 -3.78 0.53
N VAL A 80 -2.05 -3.61 0.55
CA VAL A 80 -2.80 -3.37 1.79
C VAL A 80 -2.49 -4.48 2.78
N SER A 81 -2.07 -4.12 4.00
CA SER A 81 -1.66 -5.09 5.01
C SER A 81 -2.49 -4.93 6.28
N TRP A 82 -2.29 -3.84 7.02
CA TRP A 82 -2.95 -3.63 8.31
C TRP A 82 -2.96 -2.16 8.72
N GLY A 83 -3.73 -1.84 9.77
CA GLY A 83 -3.87 -0.52 10.37
C GLY A 83 -4.62 -0.63 11.70
N MET A 84 -4.83 0.49 12.40
CA MET A 84 -5.56 0.48 13.68
C MET A 84 -7.07 0.36 13.48
N ALA A 85 -7.67 1.39 12.88
CA ALA A 85 -9.06 1.44 12.48
C ALA A 85 -9.15 2.23 11.19
N CYS A 86 -10.09 1.86 10.32
CA CYS A 86 -10.19 2.42 8.98
C CYS A 86 -10.36 3.94 9.07
N GLY A 87 -9.43 4.68 8.46
CA GLY A 87 -9.53 6.14 8.35
C GLY A 87 -9.27 6.90 9.65
N THR A 88 -8.71 6.27 10.70
CA THR A 88 -8.31 6.99 11.92
C THR A 88 -6.84 7.39 11.94
N ALA A 89 -6.02 6.65 11.19
CA ALA A 89 -4.57 6.84 11.09
C ALA A 89 -4.10 6.34 9.71
N PRO A 90 -2.86 6.62 9.29
CA PRO A 90 -2.31 6.02 8.09
C PRO A 90 -2.30 4.48 8.15
N GLY A 91 -2.62 3.84 7.04
CA GLY A 91 -2.47 2.40 6.88
C GLY A 91 -1.01 2.00 6.66
N VAL A 92 -0.70 0.75 7.00
CA VAL A 92 0.59 0.11 6.74
C VAL A 92 0.44 -0.92 5.63
N TYR A 93 1.37 -0.85 4.68
CA TYR A 93 1.36 -1.62 3.46
C TYR A 93 2.67 -2.40 3.36
N THR A 94 2.62 -3.59 2.76
CA THR A 94 3.84 -4.34 2.40
C THR A 94 4.58 -3.54 1.33
N GLU A 95 5.87 -3.27 1.52
CA GLU A 95 6.68 -2.51 0.56
C GLU A 95 7.17 -3.42 -0.58
N ILE A 96 6.65 -3.23 -1.79
CA ILE A 96 6.96 -4.11 -2.92
C ILE A 96 8.45 -4.08 -3.30
N SER A 97 9.10 -2.91 -3.23
CA SER A 97 10.54 -2.77 -3.52
C SER A 97 11.41 -3.63 -2.60
N HIS A 98 10.97 -3.92 -1.38
CA HIS A 98 11.71 -4.76 -0.45
C HIS A 98 11.68 -6.25 -0.84
N TYR A 99 10.61 -6.69 -1.50
CA TYR A 99 10.38 -8.10 -1.80
C TYR A 99 10.66 -8.48 -3.26
N THR A 100 11.22 -7.58 -4.08
CA THR A 100 11.38 -7.83 -5.52
C THR A 100 12.21 -9.08 -5.84
N ASP A 101 13.25 -9.35 -5.06
CA ASP A 101 14.09 -10.55 -5.28
C ASP A 101 13.32 -11.83 -4.98
N TRP A 102 12.52 -11.84 -3.90
CA TRP A 102 11.64 -12.95 -3.58
C TRP A 102 10.56 -13.14 -4.66
N ILE A 103 9.93 -12.07 -5.15
CA ILE A 103 8.92 -12.18 -6.22
C ILE A 103 9.57 -12.72 -7.49
N ARG A 104 10.77 -12.22 -7.86
CA ARG A 104 11.53 -12.70 -9.01
C ARG A 104 11.85 -14.19 -8.89
N GLU A 105 12.30 -14.63 -7.72
CA GLU A 105 12.55 -16.05 -7.44
C GLU A 105 11.29 -16.91 -7.66
N LYS A 106 10.13 -16.43 -7.20
CA LYS A 106 8.86 -17.18 -7.33
C LYS A 106 8.27 -17.15 -8.74
N MET A 107 8.50 -16.09 -9.50
CA MET A 107 8.01 -15.98 -10.89
C MET A 107 8.92 -16.69 -11.89
N GLY A 108 10.21 -16.89 -11.59
CA GLY A 108 11.13 -17.58 -12.48
C GLY A 108 11.18 -16.94 -13.87
N SER A 109 10.93 -17.73 -14.91
CA SER A 109 10.94 -17.28 -16.31
C SER A 109 9.81 -16.31 -16.69
N ASP A 110 8.75 -16.23 -15.89
CA ASP A 110 7.60 -15.36 -16.15
C ASP A 110 7.84 -13.92 -15.69
N TRP A 111 8.99 -13.67 -15.05
CA TRP A 111 9.35 -12.35 -14.54
C TRP A 111 9.58 -11.33 -15.67
N ASN A 112 8.96 -10.16 -15.54
CA ASN A 112 9.19 -9.01 -16.41
C ASN A 112 9.47 -7.76 -15.56
N ASP A 113 10.63 -7.13 -15.74
CA ASP A 113 11.05 -5.93 -14.99
C ASP A 113 10.16 -4.69 -15.26
N ALA A 114 9.25 -4.74 -16.24
CA ALA A 114 8.40 -3.62 -16.63
C ALA A 114 7.31 -3.21 -15.61
N VAL A 115 7.10 -3.97 -14.53
CA VAL A 115 5.95 -3.80 -13.62
C VAL A 115 6.32 -3.19 -12.25
N LEU A 116 7.61 -2.98 -11.95
CA LEU A 116 8.03 -2.67 -10.57
C LEU A 116 8.67 -1.31 -10.32
N CYS A 117 8.45 -0.85 -9.08
CA CYS A 117 9.05 0.31 -8.43
C CYS A 117 10.52 0.06 -8.04
N ASN A 118 11.37 -0.42 -8.94
CA ASN A 118 12.80 -0.42 -8.62
C ASN A 118 13.35 1.00 -8.85
N PRO A 119 13.72 1.76 -7.79
CA PRO A 119 14.28 3.10 -7.94
C PRO A 119 15.65 3.09 -8.65
N TRP A 120 16.33 1.94 -8.70
CA TRP A 120 17.64 1.79 -9.34
C TRP A 120 17.58 1.47 -10.84
N LEU A 121 16.40 1.15 -11.38
CA LEU A 121 16.28 0.77 -12.79
C LEU A 121 16.28 1.95 -13.78
N GLY A 122 16.39 3.20 -13.34
CA GLY A 122 16.71 4.34 -14.23
C GLY A 122 15.82 4.55 -15.45
N LEU A 123 14.65 3.89 -15.50
CA LEU A 123 13.57 4.09 -16.46
C LEU A 123 12.50 5.00 -15.85
#